data_AF-A0AAD2A1M7-F1
#
_entry.id   AF-A0AAD2A1M7-F1
#
_cell.length_a   1.000
_cell.length_b   1.000
_cell.length_c   1.000
_cell.angle_alpha   90.00
_cell.angle_beta   90.00
_cell.angle_gamma   90.00
#
_symmetry.space_group_name_H-M   'P 1'
#
loop_
_entity.id
_entity.type
_entity.pdbx_description
1 polymer ?
#
loop_
_entity_poly.entity_id
_entity_poly.type
_entity_poly.pdbx_seq_one_letter_code
_entity_poly.pdbx_strand_id
1 'polypeptide(L)'
;MQAKVEKEMGAAQDFFLYQICSLLHQRYKDFSSSLVQGLSKIFLPGKSTEDLDGDKNSKAMKKRSTLNLLLELYFVGVVEDNSIFTNIIKDLTSTEHFKDRDATQTNLSLLASFARQGRYLLGLPLTGQDTLEEVQFC
;
A
#
# COMPACT_ATOMS: atom_id res chain seq x y z
N MET A 1 -6.46 -25.08 -12.17
CA MET A 1 -5.44 -24.66 -13.17
C MET A 1 -5.60 -23.18 -13.55
N GLN A 2 -6.81 -22.72 -13.94
CA GLN A 2 -7.06 -21.30 -14.25
C GLN A 2 -6.75 -20.34 -13.09
N ALA A 3 -7.16 -20.64 -11.86
CA ALA A 3 -6.86 -19.79 -10.69
C ALA A 3 -5.37 -19.69 -10.35
N LYS A 4 -4.54 -20.65 -10.80
CA LYS A 4 -3.08 -20.59 -10.60
C LYS A 4 -2.43 -19.69 -11.67
N VAL A 5 -2.90 -19.77 -12.91
CA VAL A 5 -2.44 -18.91 -14.01
C VAL A 5 -2.81 -17.45 -13.78
N GLU A 6 -4.02 -17.14 -13.28
CA GLU A 6 -4.39 -15.75 -12.92
C GLU A 6 -3.52 -15.20 -11.78
N LYS A 7 -3.22 -16.03 -10.77
CA LYS A 7 -2.41 -15.60 -9.63
C LYS A 7 -0.94 -15.38 -10.02
N GLU A 8 -0.38 -16.21 -10.90
CA GLU A 8 0.98 -16.02 -11.41
C GLU A 8 1.08 -14.88 -12.42
N MET A 9 0.04 -14.64 -13.21
CA MET A 9 -0.01 -13.48 -14.12
C MET A 9 -0.16 -12.15 -13.36
N GLY A 10 -0.87 -12.15 -12.23
CA GLY A 10 -0.91 -11.01 -11.31
C GLY A 10 0.44 -10.72 -10.65
N ALA A 11 1.15 -11.76 -10.17
CA ALA A 11 2.48 -11.62 -9.59
C ALA A 11 3.53 -11.14 -10.61
N ALA A 12 3.44 -11.58 -11.87
CA ALA A 12 4.29 -11.09 -12.94
C ALA A 12 4.06 -9.58 -13.22
N GLN A 13 2.82 -9.10 -13.14
CA GLN A 13 2.48 -7.70 -13.39
C GLN A 13 3.05 -6.76 -12.32
N ASP A 14 3.03 -7.19 -11.06
CA ASP A 14 3.65 -6.46 -9.96
C ASP A 14 5.18 -6.37 -10.13
N PHE A 15 5.84 -7.47 -10.51
CA PHE A 15 7.29 -7.48 -10.79
C PHE A 15 7.70 -6.45 -11.87
N PHE A 16 6.95 -6.39 -13.00
CA PHE A 16 7.22 -5.42 -14.05
C PHE A 16 7.01 -3.97 -13.58
N LEU A 17 6.01 -3.72 -12.74
CA LEU A 17 5.74 -2.39 -12.20
C LEU A 17 6.93 -1.88 -11.36
N TYR A 18 7.50 -2.72 -10.50
CA TYR A 18 8.68 -2.35 -9.70
C TYR A 18 9.89 -2.06 -10.57
N GLN A 19 10.13 -2.90 -11.59
CA GLN A 19 11.24 -2.70 -12.52
C GLN A 19 11.12 -1.36 -13.26
N ILE A 20 9.91 -1.02 -13.73
CA ILE A 20 9.65 0.26 -14.39
C ILE A 20 9.88 1.42 -13.43
N CYS A 21 9.36 1.34 -12.19
CA CYS A 21 9.54 2.39 -11.18
C CYS A 21 11.02 2.60 -10.84
N SER A 22 11.80 1.53 -10.73
CA SER A 22 13.24 1.59 -10.46
C SER A 22 14.00 2.28 -11.60
N LEU A 23 13.74 1.90 -12.86
CA LEU A 23 14.34 2.53 -14.04
C LEU A 23 13.99 4.02 -14.14
N LEU A 24 12.72 4.38 -13.87
CA LEU A 24 12.28 5.78 -13.88
C LEU A 24 12.93 6.58 -12.76
N HIS A 25 13.06 6.00 -11.56
CA HIS A 25 13.73 6.66 -10.44
C HIS A 25 15.21 6.95 -10.72
N GLN A 26 15.93 6.00 -11.32
CA GLN A 26 17.33 6.20 -11.73
C GLN A 26 17.47 7.30 -12.80
N ARG A 27 16.46 7.47 -13.67
CA ARG A 27 16.51 8.41 -14.79
C ARG A 27 16.02 9.82 -14.46
N TYR A 28 15.09 9.95 -13.51
CA TYR A 28 14.39 11.19 -13.18
C TYR A 28 14.40 11.42 -11.66
N LYS A 29 15.18 12.41 -11.21
CA LYS A 29 15.37 12.71 -9.77
C LYS A 29 14.07 12.99 -9.02
N ASP A 30 13.09 13.62 -9.68
CA ASP A 30 11.83 14.02 -9.04
C ASP A 30 10.73 12.96 -9.15
N PHE A 31 10.99 11.81 -9.80
CA PHE A 31 9.98 10.78 -10.03
C PHE A 31 9.36 10.27 -8.74
N SER A 32 10.19 9.92 -7.76
CA SER A 32 9.73 9.38 -6.47
C SER A 32 8.81 10.37 -5.76
N SER A 33 9.23 11.65 -5.67
CA SER A 33 8.42 12.70 -5.04
C SER A 33 7.06 12.90 -5.72
N SER A 34 7.02 12.87 -7.06
CA SER A 34 5.79 13.01 -7.85
C SER A 34 4.86 11.81 -7.71
N LEU A 35 5.44 10.60 -7.70
CA LEU A 35 4.70 9.35 -7.51
C LEU A 35 4.07 9.30 -6.12
N VAL A 36 4.87 9.54 -5.07
CA VAL A 36 4.40 9.57 -3.67
C VAL A 36 3.31 10.62 -3.50
N GLN A 37 3.48 11.82 -4.06
CA GLN A 37 2.45 12.85 -4.00
C GLN A 37 1.14 12.41 -4.66
N GLY A 38 1.22 11.70 -5.80
CA GLY A 38 0.05 11.14 -6.49
C GLY A 38 -0.66 10.08 -5.67
N LEU A 39 0.08 9.12 -5.11
CA LEU A 39 -0.46 8.02 -4.32
C LEU A 39 -1.04 8.50 -2.97
N SER A 40 -0.42 9.51 -2.36
CA SER A 40 -0.89 10.10 -1.08
C SER A 40 -2.31 10.67 -1.18
N LYS A 41 -2.70 11.20 -2.34
CA LYS A 41 -4.04 11.78 -2.56
C LYS A 41 -5.17 10.75 -2.40
N ILE A 42 -4.87 9.46 -2.50
CA ILE A 42 -5.85 8.37 -2.33
C ILE A 42 -6.29 8.24 -0.87
N PHE A 43 -5.44 8.65 0.07
CA PHE A 43 -5.75 8.57 1.49
C PHE A 43 -6.53 9.78 1.99
N LEU A 44 -6.33 10.95 1.36
CA LEU A 44 -7.01 12.19 1.72
C LEU A 44 -8.54 12.06 1.69
N PRO A 45 -9.25 12.62 2.69
CA PRO A 45 -10.70 12.70 2.66
C PRO A 45 -11.13 13.62 1.52
N GLY A 46 -11.74 13.05 0.48
CA GLY A 46 -12.25 13.81 -0.65
C GLY A 46 -13.41 14.72 -0.24
N LYS A 47 -13.32 16.02 -0.54
CA LYS A 47 -14.44 16.98 -0.53
C LYS A 47 -15.37 16.82 -1.75
N SER A 48 -15.53 15.62 -2.31
CA SER A 48 -16.36 15.43 -3.51
C SER A 48 -17.80 15.14 -3.12
N THR A 49 -18.62 16.19 -3.21
CA THR A 49 -20.09 16.23 -3.02
C THR A 49 -20.88 15.37 -4.01
N GLU A 50 -20.26 14.43 -4.73
CA GLU A 50 -20.90 13.67 -5.83
C GLU A 50 -20.82 12.15 -5.69
N ASP A 51 -20.23 11.60 -4.62
CA ASP A 51 -20.22 10.14 -4.41
C ASP A 51 -21.40 9.69 -3.53
N LEU A 52 -22.61 9.79 -4.09
CA LEU A 52 -23.78 9.06 -3.60
C LEU A 52 -23.52 7.56 -3.79
N ASP A 53 -23.18 6.87 -2.70
CA ASP A 53 -23.22 5.41 -2.50
C ASP A 53 -22.45 4.51 -3.49
N GLY A 54 -21.68 5.10 -4.41
CA GLY A 54 -20.74 4.42 -5.31
C GLY A 54 -19.52 3.88 -4.57
N ASP A 55 -19.73 2.74 -3.92
CA ASP A 55 -18.75 1.69 -3.69
C ASP A 55 -17.63 2.01 -2.67
N LYS A 56 -18.03 2.21 -1.41
CA LYS A 56 -17.12 2.30 -0.24
C LYS A 56 -16.09 1.15 -0.21
N ASN A 57 -16.48 -0.03 -0.69
CA ASN A 57 -15.60 -1.19 -0.81
C ASN A 57 -14.52 -0.95 -1.88
N SER A 58 -14.88 -0.45 -3.06
CA SER A 58 -13.88 -0.07 -4.09
C SER A 58 -12.86 0.95 -3.57
N LYS A 59 -13.29 1.94 -2.78
CA LYS A 59 -12.41 2.94 -2.14
C LYS A 59 -11.47 2.29 -1.14
N ALA A 60 -11.99 1.39 -0.30
CA ALA A 60 -11.19 0.63 0.66
C ALA A 60 -10.17 -0.27 -0.03
N MET A 61 -10.58 -0.96 -1.10
CA MET A 61 -9.71 -1.83 -1.88
C MET A 61 -8.61 -1.04 -2.59
N LYS A 62 -8.93 0.14 -3.13
CA LYS A 62 -7.94 1.06 -3.71
C LYS A 62 -6.93 1.52 -2.66
N LYS A 63 -7.39 1.97 -1.48
CA LYS A 63 -6.50 2.33 -0.36
C LYS A 63 -5.58 1.17 0.03
N ARG A 64 -6.11 -0.07 0.08
CA ARG A 64 -5.33 -1.27 0.38
C ARG A 64 -4.23 -1.53 -0.66
N SER A 65 -4.58 -1.59 -1.94
CA SER A 65 -3.61 -1.85 -3.00
C SER A 65 -2.55 -0.74 -3.11
N THR A 66 -2.94 0.52 -2.92
CA THR A 66 -1.99 1.64 -2.87
C THR A 66 -1.04 1.54 -1.69
N LEU A 67 -1.51 1.16 -0.50
CA LEU A 67 -0.66 1.03 0.68
C LEU A 67 0.37 -0.10 0.52
N ASN A 68 -0.04 -1.23 -0.08
CA ASN A 68 0.86 -2.33 -0.40
C ASN A 68 1.89 -1.90 -1.46
N LEU A 69 1.46 -1.20 -2.51
CA LEU A 69 2.38 -0.67 -3.53
C LEU A 69 3.43 0.27 -2.91
N LEU A 70 3.03 1.16 -1.99
CA LEU A 70 3.97 2.06 -1.29
C LEU A 70 4.99 1.28 -0.45
N LEU A 71 4.58 0.21 0.23
CA LEU A 71 5.49 -0.66 0.99
C LEU A 71 6.52 -1.31 0.07
N GLU A 72 6.07 -1.86 -1.05
CA GLU A 72 6.94 -2.53 -2.01
C GLU A 72 7.93 -1.55 -2.66
N LEU A 73 7.45 -0.37 -3.05
CA LEU A 73 8.29 0.73 -3.53
C LEU A 73 9.31 1.19 -2.47
N TYR A 74 8.97 1.09 -1.19
CA TYR A 74 9.90 1.36 -0.10
C TYR A 74 10.97 0.26 0.02
N PHE A 75 10.57 -1.01 -0.04
CA PHE A 75 11.50 -2.14 0.02
C PHE A 75 12.50 -2.16 -1.15
N VAL A 76 12.08 -1.78 -2.36
CA VAL A 76 13.00 -1.65 -3.51
C VAL A 76 13.79 -0.34 -3.53
N GLY A 77 13.59 0.55 -2.54
CA GLY A 77 14.32 1.80 -2.39
C GLY A 77 13.88 2.93 -3.34
N VAL A 78 12.74 2.80 -4.02
CA VAL A 78 12.17 3.91 -4.82
C VAL A 78 11.59 4.98 -3.89
N VAL A 79 10.99 4.57 -2.77
CA VAL A 79 10.52 5.46 -1.71
C VAL A 79 11.45 5.30 -0.52
N GLU A 80 12.18 6.36 -0.16
CA GLU A 80 13.16 6.28 0.95
C GLU A 80 12.61 6.82 2.28
N ASP A 81 11.66 7.75 2.19
CA ASP A 81 11.12 8.43 3.37
C ASP A 81 9.98 7.60 3.99
N ASN A 82 10.21 7.08 5.19
CA ASN A 82 9.20 6.33 5.95
C ASN A 82 8.08 7.23 6.53
N SER A 83 8.26 8.56 6.49
CA SER A 83 7.28 9.52 7.02
C SER A 83 5.92 9.37 6.32
N ILE A 84 5.90 8.91 5.06
CA ILE A 84 4.68 8.62 4.31
C ILE A 84 3.76 7.65 5.05
N PHE A 85 4.31 6.56 5.58
CA PHE A 85 3.53 5.56 6.32
C PHE A 85 3.03 6.15 7.63
N THR A 86 3.88 6.91 8.34
CA THR A 86 3.46 7.57 9.59
C THR A 86 2.33 8.57 9.36
N ASN A 87 2.33 9.28 8.23
CA ASN A 87 1.28 10.23 7.85
C ASN A 87 -0.02 9.51 7.50
N ILE A 88 0.04 8.42 6.74
CA ILE A 88 -1.12 7.58 6.43
C ILE A 88 -1.72 6.97 7.71
N ILE A 89 -0.88 6.45 8.61
CA ILE A 89 -1.35 5.89 9.89
C ILE A 89 -2.04 6.96 10.72
N LYS A 90 -1.46 8.16 10.84
CA LYS A 90 -2.07 9.29 11.55
C LYS A 90 -3.42 9.67 10.96
N ASP A 91 -3.54 9.70 9.63
CA ASP A 91 -4.78 10.00 8.93
C ASP A 91 -5.85 8.93 9.22
N LEU A 92 -5.53 7.65 9.00
CA LEU A 92 -6.45 6.53 9.22
C LEU A 92 -6.89 6.37 10.69
N THR A 93 -6.08 6.84 11.64
CA THR A 93 -6.36 6.81 13.09
C THR A 93 -6.87 8.14 13.64
N SER A 94 -7.15 9.12 12.77
CA SER A 94 -7.73 10.40 13.19
C SER A 94 -9.03 10.18 13.95
N THR A 95 -9.20 10.91 15.05
CA THR A 95 -10.39 10.84 15.91
C THR A 95 -11.69 11.19 15.20
N GLU A 96 -11.60 11.90 14.07
CA GLU A 96 -12.74 12.19 13.19
C GLU A 96 -13.41 10.92 12.67
N HIS A 97 -12.61 9.89 12.35
CA HIS A 97 -13.12 8.62 11.83
C HIS A 97 -13.82 7.77 12.89
N PHE A 98 -13.52 7.95 14.18
CA PHE A 98 -14.12 7.14 15.27
C PHE A 98 -15.62 7.37 15.47
N LYS A 99 -16.18 8.42 14.87
CA LYS A 99 -17.63 8.68 14.87
C LYS A 99 -18.39 7.78 13.90
N ASP A 100 -17.71 7.25 12.87
CA ASP A 100 -18.26 6.33 11.89
C ASP A 100 -17.67 4.93 12.13
N ARG A 101 -18.53 4.01 12.58
CA ARG A 101 -18.12 2.64 12.94
C ARG A 101 -17.63 1.86 11.72
N ASP A 102 -18.25 2.04 10.56
CA ASP A 102 -17.90 1.32 9.33
C ASP A 102 -16.58 1.82 8.75
N ALA A 103 -16.38 3.15 8.76
CA ALA A 103 -15.11 3.76 8.39
C ALA A 103 -13.98 3.31 9.34
N THR A 104 -14.25 3.29 10.64
CA THR A 104 -13.29 2.82 11.66
C THR A 104 -12.90 1.36 11.41
N GLN A 105 -13.88 0.47 11.21
CA GLN A 105 -13.62 -0.95 10.93
C GLN A 105 -12.79 -1.13 9.65
N THR A 106 -13.08 -0.36 8.61
CA THR A 106 -12.33 -0.37 7.35
C THR A 106 -10.88 0.07 7.55
N ASN A 107 -10.67 1.18 8.26
CA ASN A 107 -9.33 1.71 8.56
C ASN A 107 -8.51 0.71 9.41
N LEU A 108 -9.12 0.10 10.43
CA LEU A 108 -8.47 -0.95 11.23
C LEU A 108 -8.09 -2.16 10.36
N SER A 109 -8.95 -2.56 9.42
CA SER A 109 -8.63 -3.64 8.47
C SER A 109 -7.46 -3.28 7.55
N LEU A 110 -7.36 -2.03 7.10
CA LEU A 110 -6.22 -1.53 6.32
C LEU A 110 -4.92 -1.56 7.14
N LEU A 111 -4.96 -1.06 8.37
CA LEU A 111 -3.82 -1.05 9.29
C LEU A 111 -3.36 -2.47 9.65
N ALA A 112 -4.28 -3.41 9.85
CA ALA A 112 -3.96 -4.81 10.08
C ALA A 112 -3.33 -5.48 8.84
N SER A 113 -3.74 -5.08 7.63
CA SER A 113 -3.08 -5.54 6.39
C SER A 113 -1.67 -4.98 6.29
N PHE A 114 -1.51 -3.67 6.54
CA PHE A 114 -0.23 -2.99 6.55
C PHE A 114 0.74 -3.61 7.56
N ALA A 115 0.31 -3.86 8.80
CA ALA A 115 1.18 -4.42 9.83
C ALA A 115 1.66 -5.84 9.51
N ARG A 116 0.88 -6.62 8.75
CA ARG A 116 1.28 -7.96 8.30
C ARG A 116 2.34 -7.93 7.21
N GLN A 117 2.33 -6.94 6.33
CA GLN A 117 3.31 -6.83 5.24
C GLN A 117 4.54 -6.00 5.66
N GLY A 118 4.32 -4.91 6.38
CA GLY A 118 5.37 -4.02 6.89
C GLY A 118 5.97 -4.45 8.23
N ARG A 119 6.00 -5.75 8.55
CA ARG A 119 6.50 -6.25 9.87
C ARG A 119 7.92 -5.78 10.16
N TYR A 120 8.77 -5.77 9.14
CA TYR A 120 10.14 -5.25 9.21
C TYR A 120 10.17 -3.79 9.66
N LEU A 121 9.31 -2.93 9.09
CA LEU A 121 9.20 -1.51 9.46
C LEU A 121 8.74 -1.31 10.90
N LEU A 122 7.89 -2.21 11.40
CA LEU A 122 7.33 -2.15 12.74
C LEU A 122 8.21 -2.84 13.81
N GLY A 123 9.34 -3.43 13.42
CA GLY A 123 10.19 -4.20 14.32
C GLY A 123 9.50 -5.45 14.89
N LEU A 124 8.47 -5.97 14.20
CA LEU A 124 7.75 -7.16 14.63
C LEU A 124 8.51 -8.43 14.20
N PRO A 125 8.53 -9.48 15.02
CA PRO A 125 9.18 -10.73 14.65
C PRO A 125 8.51 -11.34 13.42
N LEU A 126 9.32 -11.86 12.49
CA LEU A 126 8.84 -12.64 11.36
C LEU A 126 8.17 -13.90 11.90
N THR A 127 6.93 -14.14 11.52
CA THR A 127 6.25 -15.40 11.87
C THR A 127 6.71 -16.48 10.89
N GLY A 128 6.90 -17.72 11.35
CA GLY A 128 7.44 -18.81 10.52
C GLY A 128 6.63 -19.22 9.27
N GLN A 129 5.55 -18.51 8.94
CA GLN A 129 4.87 -18.60 7.64
C GLN A 129 5.43 -17.63 6.58
N ASP A 130 6.21 -16.62 6.98
CA ASP A 130 6.85 -15.64 6.10
C ASP A 130 8.26 -16.11 5.64
N THR A 131 8.80 -17.16 6.26
CA THR A 131 10.17 -17.67 6.01
C THR A 131 10.29 -18.60 4.80
N LEU A 132 9.19 -18.91 4.09
CA LEU A 132 9.24 -19.83 2.95
C LEU A 132 9.47 -19.14 1.59
N GLU A 133 9.34 -17.81 1.50
CA GLU A 133 9.56 -17.06 0.25
C GLU A 133 10.94 -16.37 0.17
N GLU A 134 11.71 -16.32 1.27
CA GLU A 134 13.06 -15.70 1.29
C GLU A 134 14.19 -16.58 0.71
N VAL A 135 13.93 -17.81 0.25
CA VAL A 135 14.98 -18.71 -0.27
C VAL A 135 15.02 -18.81 -1.81
N GLN A 136 14.31 -17.95 -2.55
CA GLN A 136 14.33 -18.01 -4.02
C GLN A 136 14.90 -16.78 -4.75
N PHE A 137 15.64 -15.91 -4.06
CA PHE A 137 16.37 -14.81 -4.70
C PHE A 137 17.81 -14.60 -4.18
N CYS A 138 18.51 -15.69 -3.84
CA CYS A 138 19.98 -15.72 -3.88
C CYS A 138 20.43 -16.54 -5.09
#